data_AF-A0A1R4FFI1-F1
#
_entry.id   AF-A0A1R4FFI1-F1
#
_cell.length_a   1.000
_cell.length_b   1.000
_cell.length_c   1.000
_cell.angle_alpha   90.00
_cell.angle_beta   90.00
_cell.angle_gamma   90.00
#
_symmetry.space_group_name_H-M   'P 1'
#
loop_
_entity.id
_entity.type
_entity.pdbx_description
1 polymer ?
#
loop_
_entity_poly.entity_id
_entity_poly.type
_entity_poly.pdbx_seq_one_letter_code
_entity_poly.pdbx_strand_id
1 'polypeptide(L)' 'MKIDGPFRSADDLELATLSWVHWFNENRLHSSIGYLTPTEKENEYYREINSQRQSAVGELALH' A
#
# COMPACT_ATOMS: atom_id res chain seq x y z
N MET A 1 12.66 -12.12 -4.59
CA MET A 1 13.40 -11.66 -5.78
C MET A 1 14.88 -11.65 -5.46
N LYS A 2 15.72 -12.33 -6.24
CA LYS A 2 17.18 -12.24 -6.10
C LYS A 2 17.72 -11.49 -7.31
N ILE A 3 18.34 -10.34 -7.06
CA ILE A 3 19.18 -9.66 -8.05
C ILE A 3 20.58 -10.21 -7.82
N ASP A 4 21.01 -11.16 -8.63
CA ASP A 4 22.36 -11.72 -8.55
C ASP A 4 23.29 -10.96 -9.52
N GLY A 5 24.07 -10.02 -8.98
CA GLY A 5 25.09 -9.25 -9.71
C GLY A 5 24.80 -7.75 -9.84
N PRO A 6 25.77 -6.96 -10.33
CA PRO A 6 25.61 -5.52 -10.49
C PRO A 6 24.59 -5.18 -11.59
N PHE A 7 23.79 -4.13 -11.37
CA PHE A 7 22.90 -3.57 -12.39
C PHE A 7 23.71 -3.12 -13.61
N ARG A 8 23.33 -3.56 -14.81
CA ARG A 8 24.09 -3.26 -16.05
C ARG A 8 23.58 -2.01 -16.75
N SER A 9 22.38 -1.55 -16.40
CA SER A 9 21.73 -0.35 -16.93
C SER A 9 20.85 0.32 -15.87
N ALA A 10 20.37 1.53 -16.17
CA ALA A 10 19.34 2.19 -15.36
C ALA A 10 18.03 1.38 -15.37
N ASP A 11 17.63 0.86 -16.53
CA ASP A 11 16.44 0.03 -16.70
C ASP A 11 16.45 -1.20 -15.77
N ASP A 12 17.61 -1.86 -15.61
CA ASP A 12 17.76 -3.00 -14.69
C ASP A 12 17.50 -2.59 -13.23
N LEU A 13 18.01 -1.42 -12.84
CA LEU A 13 17.84 -0.86 -11.49
C LEU A 13 16.38 -0.45 -11.26
N GLU A 14 15.74 0.17 -12.24
CA GLU A 14 14.34 0.56 -12.19
C GLU A 14 13.45 -0.67 -12.04
N LEU A 15 13.65 -1.71 -12.86
CA LEU A 15 12.88 -2.94 -12.77
C LEU A 15 13.06 -3.63 -11.41
N ALA A 16 14.28 -3.67 -10.89
CA ALA A 16 14.57 -4.22 -9.58
C ALA A 16 13.87 -3.44 -8.46
N THR A 17 13.90 -2.12 -8.56
CA THR A 17 13.24 -1.23 -7.59
C THR A 17 11.72 -1.39 -7.64
N LEU A 18 11.11 -1.36 -8.83
CA LEU A 18 9.68 -1.56 -9.01
C LEU A 18 9.22 -2.91 -8.46
N SER A 19 9.98 -3.96 -8.72
CA SER A 19 9.67 -5.30 -8.23
C SER A 19 9.81 -5.41 -6.71
N TRP A 20 10.81 -4.74 -6.11
CA TRP A 20 10.96 -4.68 -4.66
C TRP A 20 9.81 -3.91 -4.01
N VAL A 21 9.45 -2.74 -4.55
CA VAL A 21 8.32 -1.93 -4.07
C VAL A 21 7.03 -2.72 -4.13
N HIS A 22 6.78 -3.41 -5.25
CA HIS A 22 5.59 -4.25 -5.41
C HIS A 22 5.54 -5.36 -4.36
N TRP A 23 6.65 -6.09 -4.14
CA TRP A 23 6.70 -7.12 -3.10
C TRP A 23 6.49 -6.53 -1.69
N PHE A 24 7.09 -5.39 -1.39
CA PHE A 24 6.95 -4.72 -0.10
C PHE A 24 5.49 -4.32 0.16
N ASN A 25 4.81 -3.74 -0.83
CA ASN A 25 3.46 -3.22 -0.67
C ASN A 25 2.37 -4.31 -0.70
N GLU A 26 2.54 -5.35 -1.52
CA GLU A 26 1.48 -6.33 -1.80
C GLU A 26 1.68 -7.70 -1.14
N ASN A 27 2.90 -8.03 -0.69
CA ASN A 27 3.22 -9.40 -0.27
C ASN A 27 3.91 -9.48 1.10
N ARG A 28 4.64 -8.44 1.50
CA ARG A 28 5.35 -8.44 2.78
C ARG A 28 4.39 -8.12 3.92
N LEU A 29 4.33 -9.01 4.91
CA LEU A 29 3.56 -8.78 6.14
C LEU A 29 4.36 -7.99 7.17
N HIS A 30 3.72 -7.06 7.85
CA HIS A 30 4.33 -6.17 8.83
C HIS A 30 3.67 -6.30 10.21
N SER A 31 4.42 -6.78 11.20
CA SER A 31 3.90 -7.01 12.56
C SER A 31 3.42 -5.73 13.25
N SER A 32 4.05 -4.59 12.96
CA SER A 32 3.67 -3.27 13.52
C SER A 32 2.28 -2.79 13.08
N ILE A 33 1.75 -3.33 11.98
CA ILE A 33 0.41 -3.02 11.46
C ILE A 33 -0.51 -4.26 11.50
N GLY A 34 -0.23 -5.20 12.40
CA GLY A 34 -1.09 -6.35 12.65
C GLY A 34 -0.88 -7.52 11.69
N TYR A 35 0.32 -7.67 11.12
CA TYR A 35 0.63 -8.69 10.11
C TYR A 35 -0.20 -8.55 8.83
N LEU A 36 -0.47 -7.31 8.43
CA LEU A 36 -1.04 -6.97 7.13
C LEU A 36 0.05 -6.48 6.18
N THR A 37 -0.24 -6.49 4.90
CA THR A 37 0.52 -5.76 3.89
C THR A 37 0.23 -4.25 3.97
N PRO A 38 1.15 -3.39 3.53
CA PRO A 38 0.89 -1.95 3.46
C PRO A 38 -0.36 -1.60 2.64
N THR A 39 -0.55 -2.22 1.47
CA THR A 39 -1.73 -1.99 0.61
C THR A 39 -3.02 -2.36 1.35
N GLU A 40 -3.07 -3.48 2.07
CA GLU A 40 -4.25 -3.87 2.86
C GLU A 40 -4.54 -2.85 3.96
N LYS A 41 -3.52 -2.38 4.67
CA LYS A 41 -3.70 -1.40 5.75
C LYS A 41 -4.17 -0.04 5.24
N GLU A 42 -3.64 0.42 4.10
CA GLU A 42 -4.12 1.64 3.46
C GLU A 42 -5.57 1.49 3.00
N ASN A 43 -5.93 0.35 2.41
CA ASN A 43 -7.31 0.07 2.00
C ASN A 43 -8.28 0.09 3.19
N GLU A 44 -7.92 -0.50 4.32
CA GLU A 44 -8.71 -0.39 5.56
C GLU A 44 -8.88 1.06 5.99
N TYR A 45 -7.78 1.80 6.07
CA TYR A 45 -7.79 3.21 6.50
C TYR A 45 -8.68 4.08 5.60
N TYR A 46 -8.59 3.93 4.28
CA TYR A 46 -9.43 4.71 3.36
C TYR A 46 -10.89 4.27 3.37
N ARG A 47 -11.19 2.98 3.62
CA ARG A 47 -12.59 2.52 3.82
C ARG A 47 -13.21 3.20 5.04
N GLU A 48 -12.49 3.24 6.15
CA GLU A 48 -12.96 3.88 7.40
C GLU A 48 -13.18 5.39 7.20
N ILE A 49 -12.21 6.09 6.60
CA ILE A 49 -12.34 7.53 6.31
C ILE A 49 -13.52 7.82 5.38
N ASN A 50 -13.70 7.03 4.32
CA ASN A 50 -14.79 7.24 3.39
C ASN A 50 -16.16 6.98 4.05
N SER A 51 -16.26 5.97 4.91
CA SER A 51 -17.47 5.71 5.69
C SER A 51 -17.80 6.89 6.63
N GLN A 52 -16.81 7.38 7.39
CA GLN A 52 -17.00 8.52 8.28
C GLN A 52 -17.43 9.78 7.54
N ARG A 53 -16.80 10.06 6.38
CA ARG A 53 -17.20 11.18 5.51
C ARG A 53 -18.64 11.05 5.03
N GLN A 54 -19.07 9.85 4.63
CA GLN A 54 -20.44 9.61 4.19
C GLN A 54 -21.45 9.80 5.32
N SER A 55 -21.14 9.34 6.53
CA SER A 55 -21.98 9.57 7.72
C SER A 55 -22.13 11.07 8.05
N ALA A 56 -21.03 11.82 8.03
CA ALA A 56 -21.04 13.27 8.28
C ALA A 56 -21.85 14.03 7.22
N VAL A 57 -21.79 13.62 5.95
CA VAL A 57 -22.60 14.22 4.87
C VAL A 57 -24.09 13.91 5.07
N GLY A 58 -24.43 12.68 5.48
CA GLY A 58 -25.83 12.29 5.77
C GLY A 58 -26.43 13.07 6.95
N GLU A 59 -25.66 13.30 8.01
CA GLU A 59 -26.09 14.08 9.18
C GLU A 59 -26.29 15.57 8.87
N LEU A 60 -25.46 16.15 7.99
CA LEU A 60 -25.63 17.53 7.51
C LEU A 60 -26.83 17.68 6.56
N ALA A 61 -27.16 16.66 5.78
CA ALA A 61 -28.30 16.69 4.86
C ALA A 61 -29.68 16.52 5.53
N LEU A 62 -29.70 16.19 6.83
CA LEU A 62 -30.92 16.03 7.63
C LEU A 62 -31.35 17.33 8.35
N HIS A 63 -30.59 18.42 8.19
CA HIS A 63 -30.90 19.76 8.70
C HIS A 63 -31.15 20.74 7.55
#